data_AF-A0A0W0FKD9-F1
#
_entry.id   AF-A0A0W0FKD9-F1
#
_cell.length_a   1.000
_cell.length_b   1.000
_cell.length_c   1.000
_cell.angle_alpha   90.00
_cell.angle_beta   90.00
_cell.angle_gamma   90.00
#
_symmetry.space_group_name_H-M   'P 1'
#
loop_
_entity.id
_entity.type
_entity.pdbx_description
1 polymer ?
#
loop_
_entity_poly.entity_id
_entity_poly.type
_entity_poly.pdbx_seq_one_letter_code
_entity_poly.pdbx_strand_id
1 'polypeptide(L)'
;MPFGELVCGAPGSGKSTYCYGKHQLFTALNRPISIVNLDPANENIPYPCAIDISSLVTLKNVMDEHGLGPNGGMLYCLEYLQVNYDWLEDRLKELGPDAYVLFDLPGQVELSTNHDSVKRIVENLAKSGFRLAAVHLCDAHYVTDASKYISVLLLSLRTMLHLELPHINVLSKIDLLKQYGELDFNLDFYTEVQDLSYLENSLSASSPRFAALNMAIISLIEDFSLVGFETLAVEDKDSMLHLTRAIDRATGYVYVPPRNSQAPPETIDTSADAPSAAQPNSYALFSSAAGPMIGPRSDVRDVQERWIDAREEYDAYEKRQWRREGEILRDEAARRNHNGS
;
A
#
# COMPACT_ATOMS: atom_id res chain seq x y z
N MET A 1 -1.92 15.02 -14.92
CA MET A 1 -0.78 14.71 -14.03
C MET A 1 -0.99 13.31 -13.47
N PRO A 2 -0.09 12.36 -13.74
CA PRO A 2 -0.26 10.99 -13.29
C PRO A 2 0.11 10.84 -11.82
N PHE A 3 -0.54 9.91 -11.16
CA PHE A 3 -0.28 9.55 -9.77
C PHE A 3 0.13 8.09 -9.71
N GLY A 4 0.90 7.71 -8.69
CA GLY A 4 1.21 6.30 -8.53
C GLY A 4 1.63 5.89 -7.14
N GLU A 5 1.59 4.58 -6.95
CA GLU A 5 2.02 3.90 -5.73
C GLU A 5 3.12 2.93 -6.07
N LEU A 6 4.24 3.06 -5.37
CA LEU A 6 5.31 2.08 -5.40
C LEU A 6 5.05 1.06 -4.30
N VAL A 7 4.59 -0.13 -4.66
CA VAL A 7 4.25 -1.19 -3.70
C VAL A 7 5.51 -2.01 -3.43
N CYS A 8 6.04 -1.92 -2.21
CA CYS A 8 7.25 -2.62 -1.79
C CYS A 8 7.03 -3.40 -0.49
N GLY A 9 7.99 -4.23 -0.14
CA GLY A 9 7.95 -5.05 1.07
C GLY A 9 8.47 -6.47 0.85
N ALA A 10 8.73 -7.16 1.96
CA ALA A 10 9.35 -8.48 1.95
C ALA A 10 8.56 -9.54 1.15
N PRO A 11 9.20 -10.64 0.74
CA PRO A 11 8.49 -11.74 0.09
C PRO A 11 7.38 -12.25 1.00
N GLY A 12 6.18 -12.46 0.44
CA GLY A 12 5.03 -12.92 1.20
C GLY A 12 4.27 -11.83 1.98
N SER A 13 4.70 -10.57 2.00
CA SER A 13 3.97 -9.49 2.69
C SER A 13 2.61 -9.14 2.08
N GLY A 14 2.29 -9.66 0.89
CA GLY A 14 1.00 -9.49 0.23
C GLY A 14 0.93 -8.38 -0.83
N LYS A 15 2.06 -7.96 -1.40
CA LYS A 15 2.13 -6.92 -2.46
C LYS A 15 1.16 -7.14 -3.62
N SER A 16 1.29 -8.26 -4.33
CA SER A 16 0.42 -8.57 -5.47
C SER A 16 -1.05 -8.76 -5.07
N THR A 17 -1.32 -9.28 -3.87
CA THR A 17 -2.67 -9.39 -3.31
C THR A 17 -3.28 -8.01 -3.06
N TYR A 18 -2.50 -7.08 -2.49
CA TYR A 18 -2.90 -5.69 -2.31
C TYR A 18 -3.15 -4.99 -3.65
N CYS A 19 -2.27 -5.15 -4.63
CA CYS A 19 -2.47 -4.61 -5.98
C CYS A 19 -3.79 -5.08 -6.59
N TYR A 20 -4.10 -6.38 -6.48
CA TYR A 20 -5.35 -6.92 -6.99
C TYR A 20 -6.58 -6.41 -6.22
N GLY A 21 -6.54 -6.43 -4.89
CA GLY A 21 -7.63 -5.92 -4.06
C GLY A 21 -7.90 -4.43 -4.33
N LYS A 22 -6.84 -3.65 -4.56
CA LYS A 22 -6.96 -2.24 -4.91
C LYS A 22 -7.56 -2.03 -6.29
N HIS A 23 -7.18 -2.84 -7.27
CA HIS A 23 -7.81 -2.82 -8.59
C HIS A 23 -9.31 -3.13 -8.51
N GLN A 24 -9.71 -4.15 -7.74
CA GLN A 24 -11.12 -4.47 -7.52
C GLN A 24 -11.88 -3.31 -6.84
N LEU A 25 -11.31 -2.72 -5.79
CA LEU A 25 -11.90 -1.58 -5.10
C LEU A 25 -12.09 -0.38 -6.04
N PHE A 26 -11.05 -0.01 -6.79
CA PHE A 26 -11.08 1.13 -7.71
C PHE A 26 -12.08 0.90 -8.85
N THR A 27 -12.13 -0.33 -9.38
CA THR A 27 -13.15 -0.73 -10.37
C THR A 27 -14.56 -0.54 -9.80
N ALA A 28 -14.82 -0.98 -8.57
CA ALA A 28 -16.12 -0.83 -7.91
C ALA A 28 -16.47 0.66 -7.63
N LEU A 29 -15.47 1.52 -7.43
CA LEU A 29 -15.62 2.95 -7.26
C LEU A 29 -15.69 3.72 -8.59
N ASN A 30 -15.61 3.05 -9.74
CA ASN A 30 -15.45 3.67 -11.06
C ASN A 30 -14.25 4.64 -11.13
N ARG A 31 -13.20 4.36 -10.37
CA ARG A 31 -11.94 5.10 -10.41
C ARG A 31 -10.95 4.34 -11.32
N PRO A 32 -10.41 4.96 -12.37
CA PRO A 32 -9.48 4.29 -13.26
C PRO A 32 -8.17 3.95 -12.52
N ILE A 33 -7.64 2.76 -12.78
CA ILE A 33 -6.38 2.28 -12.20
C ILE A 33 -5.69 1.34 -13.20
N SER A 34 -4.36 1.41 -13.25
CA SER A 34 -3.53 0.52 -14.05
C SER A 34 -2.46 -0.09 -13.15
N ILE A 35 -2.21 -1.40 -13.30
CA ILE A 35 -1.13 -2.07 -12.59
C ILE A 35 0.05 -2.31 -13.54
N VAL A 36 1.24 -1.97 -13.08
CA VAL A 36 2.52 -2.22 -13.73
C VAL A 36 3.27 -3.26 -12.90
N ASN A 37 3.51 -4.44 -13.48
CA ASN A 37 4.33 -5.46 -12.87
C ASN A 37 5.81 -5.19 -13.15
N LEU A 38 6.59 -4.96 -12.11
CA LEU A 38 8.05 -4.83 -12.19
C LEU A 38 8.77 -6.04 -11.58
N ASP A 39 8.05 -7.11 -11.21
CA ASP A 39 8.62 -8.38 -10.77
C ASP A 39 8.81 -9.36 -11.96
N PRO A 40 10.05 -9.55 -12.47
CA PRO A 40 10.35 -10.45 -13.57
C PRO A 40 10.32 -11.95 -13.19
N ALA A 41 10.14 -12.28 -11.90
CA ALA A 41 9.98 -13.65 -11.42
C ALA A 41 8.52 -14.05 -11.23
N ASN A 42 7.57 -13.13 -11.39
CA ASN A 42 6.15 -13.40 -11.18
C ASN A 42 5.53 -14.07 -12.41
N GLU A 43 5.46 -15.40 -12.41
CA GLU A 43 4.91 -16.18 -13.53
C GLU A 43 3.37 -16.16 -13.59
N ASN A 44 2.69 -15.92 -12.46
CA ASN A 44 1.24 -16.02 -12.34
C ASN A 44 0.66 -14.72 -11.77
N ILE A 45 0.51 -13.72 -12.64
CA ILE A 45 -0.04 -12.42 -12.26
C ILE A 45 -1.55 -12.55 -11.97
N PRO A 46 -2.03 -12.28 -10.74
CA PRO A 46 -3.42 -12.52 -10.36
C PRO A 46 -4.39 -11.40 -10.78
N TYR A 47 -3.89 -10.37 -11.45
CA TYR A 47 -4.62 -9.15 -11.77
C TYR A 47 -4.48 -8.73 -13.23
N PRO A 48 -5.38 -7.87 -13.76
CA PRO A 48 -5.19 -7.25 -15.07
C PRO A 48 -3.94 -6.37 -15.08
N CYS A 49 -2.88 -6.85 -15.74
CA CYS A 49 -1.62 -6.16 -15.86
C CYS A 49 -1.61 -5.26 -17.10
N ALA A 50 -1.37 -3.96 -16.92
CA ALA A 50 -1.30 -3.01 -18.02
C ALA A 50 0.08 -3.01 -18.69
N ILE A 51 1.14 -3.11 -17.89
CA ILE A 51 2.53 -3.16 -18.36
C ILE A 51 3.26 -4.21 -17.54
N ASP A 52 3.95 -5.13 -18.20
CA ASP A 52 4.70 -6.20 -17.54
C ASP A 52 6.16 -6.19 -17.99
N ILE A 53 7.08 -6.08 -17.03
CA ILE A 53 8.53 -6.16 -17.26
C ILE A 53 8.94 -7.45 -17.98
N SER A 54 8.17 -8.54 -17.84
CA SER A 54 8.47 -9.82 -18.52
C SER A 54 8.52 -9.68 -20.05
N SER A 55 7.85 -8.68 -20.61
CA SER A 55 7.89 -8.37 -22.05
C SER A 55 9.16 -7.64 -22.49
N LEU A 56 9.94 -7.10 -21.54
CA LEU A 56 11.26 -6.51 -21.76
C LEU A 56 12.37 -7.50 -21.41
N VAL A 57 12.30 -8.10 -20.20
CA VAL A 57 13.32 -9.01 -19.67
C VAL A 57 12.68 -9.99 -18.69
N THR A 58 13.08 -11.26 -18.77
CA THR A 58 12.61 -12.31 -17.85
C THR A 58 13.77 -12.84 -17.01
N LEU A 59 13.49 -13.18 -15.74
CA LEU A 59 14.52 -13.71 -14.84
C LEU A 59 15.18 -14.98 -15.40
N LYS A 60 14.38 -15.88 -15.97
CA LYS A 60 14.86 -17.15 -16.54
C LYS A 60 15.91 -16.94 -17.63
N ASN A 61 15.62 -16.12 -18.63
CA ASN A 61 16.56 -15.85 -19.73
C ASN A 61 17.88 -15.23 -19.20
N VAL A 62 17.79 -14.30 -18.23
CA VAL A 62 18.97 -13.68 -17.63
C VAL A 62 19.83 -14.71 -16.87
N MET A 63 19.21 -15.61 -16.11
CA MET A 63 19.92 -16.67 -15.40
C MET A 63 20.62 -17.62 -16.38
N ASP A 64 19.95 -18.01 -17.46
CA ASP A 64 20.47 -18.94 -18.47
C ASP A 64 21.61 -18.30 -19.29
N GLU A 65 21.47 -17.03 -19.68
CA GLU A 65 22.46 -16.33 -20.52
C GLU A 65 23.70 -15.88 -19.75
N HIS A 66 23.52 -15.38 -18.52
CA HIS A 66 24.62 -14.80 -17.73
C HIS A 66 25.16 -15.74 -16.64
N GLY A 67 24.56 -16.92 -16.47
CA GLY A 67 24.97 -17.88 -15.43
C GLY A 67 24.75 -17.35 -14.00
N LEU A 68 23.78 -16.45 -13.82
CA LEU A 68 23.49 -15.81 -12.54
C LEU A 68 22.53 -16.66 -11.70
N GLY A 69 22.67 -16.59 -10.38
CA GLY A 69 21.66 -17.11 -9.45
C GLY A 69 20.41 -16.22 -9.42
N PRO A 70 19.29 -16.68 -8.81
CA PRO A 70 18.01 -15.96 -8.82
C PRO A 70 18.08 -14.51 -8.33
N ASN A 71 18.79 -14.24 -7.23
CA ASN A 71 18.93 -12.88 -6.69
C ASN A 71 19.78 -11.98 -7.60
N GLY A 72 20.85 -12.53 -8.18
CA GLY A 72 21.71 -11.79 -9.12
C GLY A 72 20.99 -11.50 -10.44
N GLY A 73 20.21 -12.47 -10.93
CA GLY A 73 19.38 -12.28 -12.12
C GLY A 73 18.27 -11.25 -11.91
N MET A 74 17.66 -11.21 -10.71
CA MET A 74 16.67 -10.20 -10.35
C MET A 74 17.25 -8.78 -10.36
N LEU A 75 18.44 -8.63 -9.78
CA LEU A 75 19.18 -7.37 -9.80
C LEU A 75 19.44 -6.89 -11.23
N TYR A 76 19.97 -7.80 -12.05
CA TYR A 76 20.25 -7.54 -13.45
C TYR A 76 18.99 -7.10 -14.22
N CYS A 77 17.84 -7.74 -13.99
CA CYS A 77 16.59 -7.37 -14.65
C CYS A 77 16.18 -5.92 -14.35
N LEU A 78 16.33 -5.47 -13.09
CA LEU A 78 16.04 -4.09 -12.72
C LEU A 78 17.07 -3.10 -13.25
N GLU A 79 18.36 -3.47 -13.27
CA GLU A 79 19.40 -2.66 -13.91
C GLU A 79 19.12 -2.50 -15.42
N TYR A 80 18.70 -3.59 -16.07
CA TYR A 80 18.35 -3.59 -17.48
C TYR A 80 17.14 -2.68 -17.75
N LEU A 81 16.09 -2.75 -16.92
CA LEU A 81 14.96 -1.83 -16.97
C LEU A 81 15.39 -0.37 -16.76
N GLN A 82 16.29 -0.12 -15.81
CA GLN A 82 16.80 1.22 -15.51
C GLN A 82 17.56 1.81 -16.70
N VAL A 83 18.39 1.01 -17.40
CA VAL A 83 19.10 1.43 -18.61
C VAL A 83 18.14 1.66 -19.78
N ASN A 84 17.10 0.83 -19.89
CA ASN A 84 16.09 0.92 -20.94
C ASN A 84 14.81 1.61 -20.46
N TYR A 85 14.93 2.63 -19.60
CA TYR A 85 13.78 3.29 -18.97
C TYR A 85 12.80 3.89 -19.99
N ASP A 86 13.29 4.32 -21.16
CA ASP A 86 12.47 4.85 -22.26
C ASP A 86 11.34 3.87 -22.65
N TRP A 87 11.60 2.56 -22.58
CA TRP A 87 10.57 1.54 -22.81
C TRP A 87 9.41 1.67 -21.82
N LEU A 88 9.70 1.83 -20.52
CA LEU A 88 8.68 2.00 -19.49
C LEU A 88 7.98 3.34 -19.66
N GLU A 89 8.73 4.40 -19.95
CA GLU A 89 8.19 5.74 -20.12
C GLU A 89 7.17 5.81 -21.26
N ASP A 90 7.49 5.23 -22.41
CA ASP A 90 6.61 5.23 -23.58
C ASP A 90 5.33 4.44 -23.33
N ARG A 91 5.44 3.28 -22.66
CA ARG A 91 4.26 2.49 -22.23
C ARG A 91 3.40 3.23 -21.23
N LEU A 92 3.99 3.98 -20.30
CA LEU A 92 3.24 4.79 -19.34
C LEU A 92 2.51 5.96 -20.02
N LYS A 93 3.10 6.58 -21.05
CA LYS A 93 2.44 7.64 -21.84
C LYS A 93 1.17 7.13 -22.53
N GLU A 94 1.14 5.88 -22.98
CA GLU A 94 -0.05 5.24 -23.59
C GLU A 94 -1.24 5.13 -22.61
N LEU A 95 -0.99 5.10 -21.29
CA LEU A 95 -2.04 5.04 -20.27
C LEU A 95 -2.77 6.39 -20.08
N GLY A 96 -2.20 7.47 -20.61
CA GLY A 96 -2.76 8.81 -20.57
C GLY A 96 -2.25 9.69 -19.41
N PRO A 97 -2.47 11.01 -19.51
CA PRO A 97 -1.81 12.01 -18.64
C PRO A 97 -2.36 12.06 -17.21
N ASP A 98 -3.52 11.47 -16.95
CA ASP A 98 -4.19 11.43 -15.63
C ASP A 98 -4.32 10.01 -15.10
N ALA A 99 -3.41 9.12 -15.52
CA ALA A 99 -3.37 7.74 -15.07
C ALA A 99 -3.08 7.64 -13.56
N TYR A 100 -3.70 6.67 -12.90
CA TYR A 100 -3.37 6.24 -11.54
C TYR A 100 -2.72 4.86 -11.61
N VAL A 101 -1.45 4.76 -11.25
CA VAL A 101 -0.63 3.59 -11.54
C VAL A 101 -0.10 2.92 -10.28
N LEU A 102 -0.35 1.62 -10.13
CA LEU A 102 0.29 0.80 -9.10
C LEU A 102 1.51 0.12 -9.70
N PHE A 103 2.68 0.30 -9.09
CA PHE A 103 3.91 -0.38 -9.46
C PHE A 103 4.14 -1.52 -8.46
N ASP A 104 3.95 -2.77 -8.88
CA ASP A 104 4.24 -3.96 -8.06
C ASP A 104 5.73 -4.31 -8.19
N LEU A 105 6.51 -4.08 -7.14
CA LEU A 105 7.95 -4.35 -7.13
C LEU A 105 8.27 -5.80 -6.77
N PRO A 106 9.45 -6.32 -7.19
CA PRO A 106 9.92 -7.62 -6.76
C PRO A 106 10.02 -7.72 -5.23
N GLY A 107 9.84 -8.93 -4.72
CA GLY A 107 9.78 -9.15 -3.27
C GLY A 107 11.09 -9.03 -2.50
N GLN A 108 12.24 -9.01 -3.16
CA GLN A 108 13.55 -8.95 -2.53
C GLN A 108 13.77 -7.57 -1.89
N VAL A 109 13.88 -7.54 -0.57
CA VAL A 109 13.96 -6.30 0.22
C VAL A 109 15.19 -5.45 -0.13
N GLU A 110 16.29 -6.11 -0.52
CA GLU A 110 17.57 -5.49 -0.86
C GLU A 110 17.45 -4.54 -2.06
N LEU A 111 16.49 -4.79 -2.95
CA LEU A 111 16.23 -3.95 -4.12
C LEU A 111 15.64 -2.61 -3.72
N SER A 112 14.79 -2.59 -2.69
CA SER A 112 14.17 -1.37 -2.15
C SER A 112 15.00 -0.65 -1.08
N THR A 113 15.97 -1.32 -0.44
CA THR A 113 16.70 -0.77 0.72
C THR A 113 18.15 -0.38 0.44
N ASN A 114 18.79 -1.03 -0.53
CA ASN A 114 20.23 -0.92 -0.75
C ASN A 114 20.58 -0.63 -2.21
N HIS A 115 19.81 -1.16 -3.17
CA HIS A 115 20.16 -1.01 -4.57
C HIS A 115 19.65 0.30 -5.18
N ASP A 116 20.49 0.97 -5.97
CA ASP A 116 20.15 2.26 -6.56
C ASP A 116 19.15 2.17 -7.73
N SER A 117 18.95 0.98 -8.34
CA SER A 117 18.12 0.90 -9.54
C SER A 117 16.67 1.31 -9.30
N VAL A 118 16.06 0.86 -8.20
CA VAL A 118 14.69 1.26 -7.87
C VAL A 118 14.63 2.77 -7.62
N LYS A 119 15.60 3.32 -6.87
CA LYS A 119 15.70 4.76 -6.61
C LYS A 119 15.77 5.56 -7.92
N ARG A 120 16.64 5.17 -8.85
CA ARG A 120 16.82 5.85 -10.14
C ARG A 120 15.58 5.74 -11.04
N ILE A 121 14.89 4.60 -11.03
CA ILE A 121 13.61 4.42 -11.74
C ILE A 121 12.56 5.38 -11.15
N VAL A 122 12.47 5.48 -9.82
CA VAL A 122 11.58 6.42 -9.11
C VAL A 122 11.90 7.87 -9.46
N GLU A 123 13.17 8.27 -9.44
CA GLU A 123 13.61 9.61 -9.83
C GLU A 123 13.22 9.94 -11.27
N ASN A 124 13.33 8.98 -12.19
CA ASN A 124 12.92 9.17 -13.58
C ASN A 124 11.39 9.28 -13.71
N LEU A 125 10.62 8.47 -12.99
CA LEU A 125 9.15 8.60 -12.94
C LEU A 125 8.72 9.97 -12.41
N ALA A 126 9.38 10.45 -11.35
CA ALA A 126 9.15 11.78 -10.80
C ALA A 126 9.47 12.89 -11.82
N LYS A 127 10.58 12.76 -12.57
CA LYS A 127 10.93 13.70 -13.68
C LYS A 127 9.90 13.67 -14.80
N SER A 128 9.30 12.52 -15.09
CA SER A 128 8.18 12.38 -16.04
C SER A 128 6.84 12.93 -15.50
N GLY A 129 6.82 13.51 -14.28
CA GLY A 129 5.68 14.22 -13.71
C GLY A 129 4.77 13.36 -12.83
N PHE A 130 5.16 12.14 -12.47
CA PHE A 130 4.41 11.32 -11.52
C PHE A 130 4.49 11.88 -10.10
N ARG A 131 3.33 11.94 -9.44
CA ARG A 131 3.25 12.12 -7.98
C ARG A 131 3.17 10.74 -7.33
N LEU A 132 4.26 10.34 -6.69
CA LEU A 132 4.43 8.99 -6.15
C LEU A 132 4.35 8.97 -4.62
N ALA A 133 3.81 7.88 -4.08
CA ALA A 133 4.00 7.48 -2.70
C ALA A 133 4.46 6.02 -2.65
N ALA A 134 5.32 5.68 -1.69
CA ALA A 134 5.71 4.30 -1.43
C ALA A 134 4.76 3.67 -0.42
N VAL A 135 4.24 2.49 -0.73
CA VAL A 135 3.39 1.69 0.16
C VAL A 135 4.20 0.46 0.55
N HIS A 136 4.71 0.46 1.78
CA HIS A 136 5.61 -0.57 2.28
C HIS A 136 4.87 -1.57 3.15
N LEU A 137 4.58 -2.74 2.58
CA LEU A 137 3.84 -3.81 3.22
C LEU A 137 4.74 -4.68 4.09
N CYS A 138 4.42 -4.73 5.37
CA CYS A 138 5.05 -5.55 6.40
C CYS A 138 4.01 -6.52 6.95
N ASP A 139 4.34 -7.82 7.00
CA ASP A 139 3.42 -8.83 7.54
C ASP A 139 3.19 -8.60 9.04
N ALA A 140 1.93 -8.56 9.49
CA ALA A 140 1.59 -8.38 10.90
C ALA A 140 2.16 -9.50 11.80
N HIS A 141 2.53 -10.66 11.25
CA HIS A 141 3.26 -11.69 12.02
C HIS A 141 4.54 -11.17 12.69
N TYR A 142 5.19 -10.14 12.14
CA TYR A 142 6.43 -9.62 12.73
C TYR A 142 6.23 -8.89 14.05
N VAL A 143 5.02 -8.41 14.36
CA VAL A 143 4.76 -7.70 15.63
C VAL A 143 4.63 -8.64 16.83
N THR A 144 4.49 -9.94 16.60
CA THR A 144 4.35 -10.94 17.68
C THR A 144 5.67 -11.29 18.37
N ASP A 145 6.79 -10.73 17.93
CA ASP A 145 8.10 -10.92 18.55
C ASP A 145 8.86 -9.59 18.54
N ALA A 146 9.37 -9.17 19.70
CA ALA A 146 10.04 -7.88 19.85
C ALA A 146 11.26 -7.73 18.92
N SER A 147 12.05 -8.80 18.72
CA SER A 147 13.25 -8.74 17.89
C SER A 147 12.89 -8.62 16.40
N LYS A 148 11.88 -9.37 15.95
CA LYS A 148 11.33 -9.26 14.59
C LYS A 148 10.74 -7.87 14.35
N TYR A 149 9.98 -7.35 15.30
CA TYR A 149 9.37 -6.02 15.19
C TYR A 149 10.42 -4.93 15.03
N ILE A 150 11.43 -4.87 15.92
CA ILE A 150 12.54 -3.90 15.80
C ILE A 150 13.27 -4.01 14.45
N SER A 151 13.44 -5.25 13.94
CA SER A 151 14.07 -5.46 12.62
C SER A 151 13.24 -4.87 11.48
N VAL A 152 11.90 -4.99 11.56
CA VAL A 152 10.97 -4.37 10.59
C VAL A 152 10.99 -2.84 10.68
N LEU A 153 11.09 -2.27 11.89
CA LEU A 153 11.21 -0.82 12.08
C LEU A 153 12.48 -0.28 11.41
N LEU A 154 13.63 -0.93 11.62
CA LEU A 154 14.89 -0.57 10.98
C LEU A 154 14.82 -0.69 9.45
N LEU A 155 14.21 -1.77 8.95
CA LEU A 155 14.05 -1.98 7.52
C LEU A 155 13.15 -0.91 6.89
N SER A 156 12.06 -0.55 7.57
CA SER A 156 11.14 0.50 7.14
C SER A 156 11.84 1.85 7.12
N LEU A 157 12.53 2.23 8.19
CA LEU A 157 13.31 3.47 8.27
C LEU A 157 14.37 3.53 7.16
N ARG A 158 15.09 2.43 6.92
CA ARG A 158 16.08 2.35 5.84
C ARG A 158 15.45 2.56 4.46
N THR A 159 14.30 1.93 4.21
CA THR A 159 13.59 2.04 2.93
C THR A 159 13.08 3.46 2.69
N MET A 160 12.55 4.10 3.73
CA MET A 160 12.12 5.51 3.71
C MET A 160 13.25 6.44 3.30
N LEU A 161 14.41 6.29 3.95
CA LEU A 161 15.60 7.11 3.65
C LEU A 161 16.18 6.84 2.26
N HIS A 162 16.07 5.60 1.76
CA HIS A 162 16.63 5.22 0.46
C HIS A 162 15.77 5.70 -0.72
N LEU A 163 14.44 5.54 -0.63
CA LEU A 163 13.51 5.88 -1.70
C LEU A 163 13.15 7.38 -1.75
N GLU A 164 13.26 8.10 -0.63
CA GLU A 164 13.00 9.55 -0.55
C GLU A 164 11.60 9.98 -1.06
N LEU A 165 10.60 9.10 -0.93
CA LEU A 165 9.20 9.35 -1.28
C LEU A 165 8.35 9.56 -0.02
N PRO A 166 7.17 10.22 -0.14
CA PRO A 166 6.11 10.07 0.84
C PRO A 166 5.85 8.57 1.07
N HIS A 167 6.02 8.11 2.30
CA HIS A 167 6.09 6.68 2.61
C HIS A 167 5.00 6.31 3.60
N ILE A 168 4.20 5.29 3.26
CA ILE A 168 3.16 4.73 4.10
C ILE A 168 3.61 3.31 4.43
N ASN A 169 4.05 3.08 5.67
CA ASN A 169 4.27 1.71 6.12
C ASN A 169 2.92 1.09 6.50
N VAL A 170 2.75 -0.19 6.20
CA VAL A 170 1.48 -0.88 6.34
C VAL A 170 1.70 -2.24 6.99
N LEU A 171 1.04 -2.49 8.12
CA LEU A 171 0.91 -3.82 8.70
C LEU A 171 -0.19 -4.59 7.96
N SER A 172 0.21 -5.48 7.06
CA SER A 172 -0.69 -6.31 6.27
C SER A 172 -1.13 -7.56 7.01
N LYS A 173 -2.24 -8.15 6.56
CA LYS A 173 -2.81 -9.39 7.09
C LYS A 173 -3.20 -9.29 8.57
N ILE A 174 -3.71 -8.12 8.97
CA ILE A 174 -4.12 -7.89 10.36
C ILE A 174 -5.25 -8.86 10.79
N ASP A 175 -6.04 -9.33 9.83
CA ASP A 175 -7.07 -10.35 9.99
C ASP A 175 -6.53 -11.73 10.42
N LEU A 176 -5.23 -12.00 10.20
CA LEU A 176 -4.57 -13.24 10.61
C LEU A 176 -3.87 -13.13 11.97
N LEU A 177 -3.80 -11.94 12.57
CA LEU A 177 -2.98 -11.69 13.77
C LEU A 177 -3.35 -12.59 14.95
N LYS A 178 -4.66 -12.83 15.17
CA LYS A 178 -5.17 -13.75 16.19
C LYS A 178 -4.68 -15.20 16.02
N GLN A 179 -4.32 -15.60 14.80
CA GLN A 179 -3.76 -16.94 14.52
C GLN A 179 -2.26 -17.02 14.84
N TYR A 180 -1.56 -15.89 14.87
CA TYR A 180 -0.13 -15.83 15.12
C TYR A 180 0.24 -15.84 16.61
N GLY A 181 -0.67 -15.42 17.49
CA GLY A 181 -0.48 -15.45 18.93
C GLY A 181 -1.19 -14.29 19.62
N GLU A 182 -1.01 -14.19 20.93
CA GLU A 182 -1.38 -12.99 21.69
C GLU A 182 -0.31 -11.92 21.51
N LEU A 183 -0.73 -10.66 21.45
CA LEU A 183 0.18 -9.52 21.45
C LEU A 183 0.49 -9.12 22.89
N ASP A 184 1.73 -8.70 23.14
CA ASP A 184 2.14 -8.19 24.45
C ASP A 184 1.51 -6.81 24.75
N PHE A 185 1.19 -6.06 23.70
CA PHE A 185 0.62 -4.71 23.76
C PHE A 185 -0.57 -4.58 22.80
N ASN A 186 -1.32 -3.51 22.97
CA ASN A 186 -2.38 -3.13 22.02
C ASN A 186 -1.80 -2.77 20.65
N LEU A 187 -2.65 -2.77 19.63
CA LEU A 187 -2.22 -2.52 18.25
C LEU A 187 -1.71 -1.09 18.03
N ASP A 188 -2.22 -0.13 18.81
CA ASP A 188 -1.78 1.27 18.81
C ASP A 188 -0.27 1.39 19.09
N PHE A 189 0.26 0.64 20.05
CA PHE A 189 1.69 0.58 20.36
C PHE A 189 2.54 0.22 19.14
N TYR A 190 2.08 -0.76 18.34
CA TYR A 190 2.81 -1.21 17.15
C TYR A 190 2.60 -0.30 15.93
N THR A 191 1.48 0.41 15.85
CA THR A 191 1.20 1.32 14.74
C THR A 191 1.80 2.71 14.94
N GLU A 192 1.79 3.23 16.16
CA GLU A 192 2.30 4.57 16.48
C GLU A 192 3.82 4.57 16.70
N VAL A 193 4.40 3.42 17.07
CA VAL A 193 5.85 3.24 17.25
C VAL A 193 6.41 4.22 18.29
N GLN A 194 5.70 4.40 19.40
CA GLN A 194 6.09 5.25 20.52
C GLN A 194 6.36 4.41 21.77
N ASP A 195 7.22 4.93 22.65
CA ASP A 195 7.59 4.32 23.93
C ASP A 195 8.09 2.86 23.80
N LEU A 196 8.88 2.56 22.77
CA LEU A 196 9.47 1.24 22.50
C LEU A 196 10.34 0.71 23.64
N SER A 197 10.70 1.53 24.63
CA SER A 197 11.35 1.12 25.87
C SER A 197 10.62 -0.03 26.59
N TYR A 198 9.30 -0.18 26.42
CA TYR A 198 8.55 -1.33 26.96
C TYR A 198 9.04 -2.69 26.43
N LEU A 199 9.69 -2.72 25.26
CA LEU A 199 10.29 -3.92 24.68
C LEU A 199 11.64 -4.31 25.32
N GLU A 200 12.23 -3.44 26.15
CA GLU A 200 13.55 -3.67 26.74
C GLU A 200 13.62 -5.01 27.49
N ASN A 201 12.60 -5.31 28.30
CA ASN A 201 12.54 -6.53 29.08
C ASN A 201 12.51 -7.78 28.18
N SER A 202 11.70 -7.77 27.12
CA SER A 202 11.58 -8.86 26.15
C SER A 202 12.90 -9.07 25.38
N LEU A 203 13.50 -7.98 24.90
CA LEU A 203 14.75 -8.00 24.14
C LEU A 203 15.93 -8.46 25.01
N SER A 204 15.99 -7.98 26.26
CA SER A 204 17.06 -8.30 27.20
C SER A 204 16.93 -9.72 27.75
N ALA A 205 15.72 -10.25 27.91
CA ALA A 205 15.51 -11.65 28.27
C ALA A 205 16.08 -12.60 27.20
N SER A 206 15.89 -12.26 25.92
CA SER A 206 16.39 -13.05 24.80
C SER A 206 17.89 -12.90 24.57
N SER A 207 18.44 -11.72 24.84
CA SER A 207 19.83 -11.38 24.49
C SER A 207 20.41 -10.30 25.42
N PRO A 208 20.72 -10.65 26.69
CA PRO A 208 21.14 -9.67 27.70
C PRO A 208 22.48 -9.00 27.33
N ARG A 209 23.34 -9.70 26.58
CA ARG A 209 24.62 -9.15 26.07
C ARG A 209 24.41 -7.92 25.17
N PHE A 210 23.28 -7.85 24.47
CA PHE A 210 22.99 -6.82 23.48
C PHE A 210 22.04 -5.73 24.01
N ALA A 211 21.73 -5.70 25.31
CA ALA A 211 20.80 -4.74 25.90
C ALA A 211 21.14 -3.28 25.52
N ALA A 212 22.39 -2.86 25.70
CA ALA A 212 22.83 -1.51 25.35
C ALA A 212 22.69 -1.20 23.84
N LEU A 213 22.91 -2.19 22.97
CA LEU A 213 22.73 -2.05 21.53
C LEU A 213 21.24 -1.92 21.17
N ASN A 214 20.39 -2.75 21.76
CA ASN A 214 18.95 -2.71 21.54
C ASN A 214 18.37 -1.37 21.97
N MET A 215 18.81 -0.82 23.11
CA MET A 215 18.38 0.50 23.56
C MET A 215 18.87 1.63 22.65
N ALA A 216 20.10 1.54 22.13
CA ALA A 216 20.59 2.51 21.14
C ALA A 216 19.79 2.46 19.84
N ILE A 217 19.36 1.27 19.41
CA ILE A 217 18.49 1.07 18.24
C ILE A 217 17.10 1.64 18.48
N ILE A 218 16.51 1.38 19.66
CA ILE A 218 15.21 1.93 20.06
C ILE A 218 15.25 3.46 20.04
N SER A 219 16.25 4.05 20.70
CA SER A 219 16.46 5.51 20.71
C SER A 219 16.54 6.06 19.28
N LEU A 220 17.32 5.40 18.40
CA LEU A 220 17.43 5.83 17.01
C LEU A 220 16.08 5.88 16.30
N ILE A 221 15.23 4.86 16.49
CA ILE A 221 13.92 4.79 15.83
C ILE A 221 12.99 5.88 16.36
N GLU A 222 12.94 6.06 17.69
CA GLU A 222 12.10 7.05 18.36
C GLU A 222 12.53 8.49 18.07
N ASP A 223 13.84 8.78 18.07
CA ASP A 223 14.38 10.13 17.87
C ASP A 223 13.97 10.74 16.53
N PHE A 224 13.86 9.90 15.49
CA PHE A 224 13.36 10.36 14.19
C PHE A 224 11.84 10.48 14.16
N SER A 225 11.11 9.65 14.93
CA SER A 225 9.64 9.62 14.95
C SER A 225 9.01 9.58 13.55
N LEU A 226 9.73 8.99 12.58
CA LEU A 226 9.33 8.93 11.17
C LEU A 226 8.52 7.67 10.87
N VAL A 227 8.76 6.60 11.63
CA VAL A 227 8.14 5.30 11.36
C VAL A 227 6.81 5.24 12.08
N GLY A 228 5.74 5.07 11.31
CA GLY A 228 4.41 4.69 11.78
C GLY A 228 3.77 3.75 10.77
N PHE A 229 2.76 3.01 11.18
CA PHE A 229 2.07 2.03 10.34
C PHE A 229 0.57 2.29 10.27
N GLU A 230 0.03 2.13 9.06
CA GLU A 230 -1.39 1.90 8.84
C GLU A 230 -1.68 0.40 8.89
N THR A 231 -2.92 0.01 9.22
CA THR A 231 -3.32 -1.41 9.26
C THR A 231 -4.06 -1.81 8.01
N LEU A 232 -3.84 -3.04 7.53
CA LEU A 232 -4.45 -3.54 6.31
C LEU A 232 -4.98 -4.99 6.44
N ALA A 233 -6.28 -5.15 6.21
CA ALA A 233 -6.91 -6.39 5.82
C ALA A 233 -7.46 -6.23 4.38
N VAL A 234 -6.87 -6.92 3.40
CA VAL A 234 -7.21 -6.70 1.97
C VAL A 234 -8.64 -7.11 1.65
N GLU A 235 -9.17 -8.13 2.33
CA GLU A 235 -10.55 -8.59 2.16
C GLU A 235 -11.57 -7.62 2.76
N ASP A 236 -11.12 -6.68 3.61
CA ASP A 236 -11.97 -5.68 4.21
C ASP A 236 -11.98 -4.38 3.41
N LYS A 237 -13.18 -4.06 2.92
CA LYS A 237 -13.44 -2.84 2.15
C LYS A 237 -13.11 -1.57 2.95
N ASP A 238 -13.44 -1.53 4.24
CA ASP A 238 -13.26 -0.32 5.04
C ASP A 238 -11.77 -0.06 5.30
N SER A 239 -10.99 -1.11 5.61
CA SER A 239 -9.53 -1.06 5.70
C SER A 239 -8.88 -0.59 4.39
N MET A 240 -9.29 -1.13 3.24
CA MET A 240 -8.78 -0.71 1.93
C MET A 240 -9.14 0.76 1.60
N LEU A 241 -10.33 1.21 1.97
CA LEU A 241 -10.76 2.61 1.80
C LEU A 241 -9.98 3.57 2.68
N HIS A 242 -9.75 3.21 3.95
CA HIS A 242 -8.95 3.99 4.88
C HIS A 242 -7.51 4.16 4.36
N LEU A 243 -6.85 3.07 4.00
CA LEU A 243 -5.50 3.11 3.43
C LEU A 243 -5.45 3.92 2.13
N THR A 244 -6.46 3.77 1.26
CA THR A 244 -6.55 4.57 0.03
C THR A 244 -6.64 6.07 0.32
N ARG A 245 -7.38 6.49 1.35
CA ARG A 245 -7.45 7.90 1.77
C ARG A 245 -6.12 8.42 2.31
N ALA A 246 -5.42 7.62 3.11
CA ALA A 246 -4.08 7.97 3.60
C ALA A 246 -3.11 8.20 2.44
N ILE A 247 -3.13 7.33 1.44
CA ILE A 247 -2.29 7.43 0.24
C ILE A 247 -2.72 8.61 -0.64
N ASP A 248 -4.01 8.84 -0.83
CA ASP A 248 -4.51 9.99 -1.60
C ASP A 248 -4.11 11.32 -0.94
N ARG A 249 -4.03 11.37 0.39
CA ARG A 249 -3.51 12.52 1.13
C ARG A 249 -2.00 12.68 0.91
N ALA A 250 -1.22 11.60 1.03
CA ALA A 250 0.23 11.62 0.88
C ALA A 250 0.68 11.99 -0.55
N THR A 251 0.01 11.43 -1.57
CA THR A 251 0.24 11.74 -2.99
C THR A 251 -0.36 13.08 -3.39
N GLY A 252 -1.31 13.61 -2.61
CA GLY A 252 -2.11 14.79 -2.92
C GLY A 252 -3.19 14.56 -3.97
N TYR A 253 -3.52 13.31 -4.30
CA TYR A 253 -4.67 12.96 -5.13
C TYR A 253 -6.00 13.43 -4.52
N VAL A 254 -6.09 13.56 -3.19
CA VAL A 254 -7.27 14.08 -2.49
C VAL A 254 -7.72 15.46 -3.00
N TYR A 255 -6.79 16.24 -3.58
CA TYR A 255 -7.05 17.56 -4.15
C TYR A 255 -7.44 17.54 -5.63
N VAL A 256 -7.57 16.35 -6.24
CA VAL A 256 -8.05 16.21 -7.62
C VAL A 256 -9.58 16.14 -7.62
N PRO A 257 -10.27 17.02 -8.36
CA PRO A 257 -11.71 16.98 -8.46
C PRO A 257 -12.18 15.71 -9.20
N PRO A 258 -13.31 15.11 -8.80
CA PRO A 258 -13.96 14.08 -9.59
C PRO A 258 -14.23 14.58 -11.02
N ARG A 259 -14.04 13.74 -12.03
CA ARG A 259 -14.20 14.11 -13.46
C ARG A 259 -15.57 14.72 -13.82
N ASN A 260 -16.59 14.48 -13.00
CA ASN A 260 -17.96 14.98 -13.20
C ASN A 260 -18.38 16.07 -12.18
N SER A 261 -17.45 16.60 -11.39
CA SER A 261 -17.78 17.66 -10.43
C SER A 261 -17.89 19.02 -11.12
N GLN A 262 -18.97 19.76 -10.85
CA GLN A 262 -19.11 21.13 -11.29
C GLN A 262 -18.23 22.02 -10.42
N ALA A 263 -17.46 22.92 -11.05
CA ALA A 263 -16.67 23.90 -10.33
C ALA A 263 -17.60 24.78 -9.44
N PRO A 264 -17.21 25.13 -8.20
CA PRO A 264 -18.00 26.00 -7.36
C PRO A 264 -18.32 27.33 -8.06
N PRO A 265 -19.51 27.92 -7.85
CA PRO A 265 -20.01 29.06 -8.63
C PRO A 265 -19.16 30.34 -8.56
N GLU A 266 -18.14 30.41 -7.69
CA GLU A 266 -17.25 31.58 -7.52
C GLU A 266 -15.82 31.37 -8.08
N THR A 267 -15.52 30.23 -8.70
CA THR A 267 -14.21 30.02 -9.32
C THR A 267 -14.11 30.73 -10.67
N ILE A 268 -13.09 31.57 -10.85
CA ILE A 268 -12.80 32.26 -12.11
C ILE A 268 -12.44 31.20 -13.16
N ASP A 269 -13.35 30.99 -14.11
CA ASP A 269 -13.18 30.11 -15.27
C ASP A 269 -11.86 30.43 -15.99
N THR A 270 -10.84 29.61 -15.73
CA THR A 270 -9.51 29.74 -16.37
C THR A 270 -9.01 28.42 -16.93
N SER A 271 -9.79 27.33 -16.86
CA SER A 271 -9.27 26.00 -17.21
C SER A 271 -10.33 24.98 -17.64
N ALA A 272 -11.29 25.37 -18.48
CA ALA A 272 -12.23 24.42 -19.10
C ALA A 272 -11.55 23.32 -19.93
N ASP A 273 -10.30 23.57 -20.41
CA ASP A 273 -9.50 22.64 -21.22
C ASP A 273 -8.29 22.01 -20.47
N ALA A 274 -8.11 22.24 -19.17
CA ALA A 274 -6.99 21.66 -18.43
C ALA A 274 -7.30 20.22 -17.94
N PRO A 275 -6.29 19.32 -17.86
CA PRO A 275 -6.47 17.98 -17.28
C PRO A 275 -7.03 18.07 -15.86
N SER A 276 -7.92 17.15 -15.47
CA SER A 276 -8.60 17.22 -14.16
C SER A 276 -7.62 17.26 -12.98
N ALA A 277 -6.45 16.64 -13.12
CA ALA A 277 -5.40 16.65 -12.12
C ALA A 277 -4.75 18.04 -11.88
N ALA A 278 -4.87 18.96 -12.83
CA ALA A 278 -4.32 20.32 -12.76
C ALA A 278 -5.32 21.36 -12.22
N GLN A 279 -6.58 20.96 -12.02
CA GLN A 279 -7.60 21.83 -11.44
C GLN A 279 -7.57 21.72 -9.90
N PRO A 280 -7.42 22.82 -9.15
CA PRO A 280 -7.44 22.76 -7.70
C PRO A 280 -8.86 22.44 -7.21
N ASN A 281 -9.04 21.31 -6.53
CA ASN A 281 -10.30 21.00 -5.84
C ASN A 281 -10.43 21.88 -4.59
N SER A 282 -11.01 23.08 -4.74
CA SER A 282 -11.27 23.98 -3.62
C SER A 282 -12.18 23.35 -2.56
N TYR A 283 -13.07 22.43 -2.93
CA TYR A 283 -13.87 21.67 -1.96
C TYR A 283 -13.01 20.74 -1.10
N ALA A 284 -11.93 20.14 -1.65
CA ALA A 284 -10.97 19.37 -0.86
C ALA A 284 -10.14 20.27 0.08
N LEU A 285 -9.79 21.49 -0.35
CA LEU A 285 -9.10 22.47 0.49
C LEU A 285 -9.93 22.95 1.68
N PHE A 286 -11.26 23.03 1.54
CA PHE A 286 -12.19 23.48 2.58
C PHE A 286 -12.96 22.34 3.28
N SER A 287 -12.67 21.07 2.97
CA SER A 287 -13.26 19.90 3.63
C SER A 287 -12.22 19.12 4.45
N SER A 288 -12.65 17.99 5.05
CA SER A 288 -11.91 17.10 5.96
C SER A 288 -10.62 16.48 5.40
N ALA A 289 -10.11 16.91 4.24
CA ALA A 289 -8.81 16.49 3.72
C ALA A 289 -7.66 16.79 4.70
N ALA A 290 -7.79 17.85 5.51
CA ALA A 290 -6.85 18.22 6.58
C ALA A 290 -7.29 17.83 8.02
N GLY A 291 -8.47 17.21 8.18
CA GLY A 291 -8.97 16.74 9.49
C GLY A 291 -8.59 15.29 9.79
N PRO A 292 -8.81 14.80 11.04
CA PRO A 292 -8.70 13.38 11.34
C PRO A 292 -9.59 12.56 10.38
N MET A 293 -9.11 11.42 9.91
CA MET A 293 -9.91 10.54 9.05
C MET A 293 -11.05 9.98 9.89
N ILE A 294 -12.29 10.31 9.53
CA ILE A 294 -13.49 9.85 10.23
C ILE A 294 -14.17 8.79 9.35
N GLY A 295 -14.26 7.57 9.87
CA GLY A 295 -14.95 6.46 9.21
C GLY A 295 -14.90 5.17 10.04
N PRO A 296 -15.65 4.13 9.66
CA PRO A 296 -15.47 2.81 10.26
C PRO A 296 -14.01 2.36 10.05
N ARG A 297 -13.39 1.81 11.11
CA ARG A 297 -12.00 1.31 11.09
C ARG A 297 -10.95 2.38 10.77
N SER A 298 -11.27 3.66 10.99
CA SER A 298 -10.27 4.74 10.91
C SER A 298 -9.45 4.88 12.19
N ASP A 299 -9.96 4.35 13.31
CA ASP A 299 -9.25 4.23 14.57
C ASP A 299 -8.67 2.81 14.68
N VAL A 300 -7.38 2.70 15.04
CA VAL A 300 -6.70 1.40 15.22
C VAL A 300 -7.37 0.57 16.31
N ARG A 301 -8.03 1.20 17.29
CA ARG A 301 -8.77 0.51 18.34
C ARG A 301 -9.99 -0.23 17.80
N ASP A 302 -10.67 0.32 16.79
CA ASP A 302 -11.77 -0.37 16.10
C ASP A 302 -11.25 -1.60 15.34
N VAL A 303 -10.05 -1.49 14.76
CA VAL A 303 -9.37 -2.59 14.05
C VAL A 303 -9.00 -3.71 15.03
N GLN A 304 -8.44 -3.35 16.19
CA GLN A 304 -8.15 -4.29 17.27
C GLN A 304 -9.44 -4.99 17.76
N GLU A 305 -10.50 -4.24 18.04
CA GLU A 305 -11.77 -4.82 18.48
C GLU A 305 -12.32 -5.81 17.43
N ARG A 306 -12.31 -5.43 16.15
CA ARG A 306 -12.84 -6.24 15.04
C ARG A 306 -12.04 -7.53 14.81
N TRP A 307 -10.71 -7.48 14.86
CA TRP A 307 -9.86 -8.59 14.40
C TRP A 307 -9.23 -9.42 15.52
N ILE A 308 -9.07 -8.83 16.72
CA ILE A 308 -8.41 -9.46 17.85
C ILE A 308 -9.45 -9.80 18.93
N ASP A 309 -10.09 -8.78 19.52
CA ASP A 309 -10.86 -8.93 20.75
C ASP A 309 -12.21 -9.62 20.51
N ALA A 310 -13.02 -9.10 19.58
CA ALA A 310 -14.41 -9.51 19.34
C ALA A 310 -14.65 -10.16 17.96
N ARG A 311 -13.60 -10.76 17.36
CA ARG A 311 -13.65 -11.32 15.99
C ARG A 311 -14.88 -12.19 15.71
N GLU A 312 -15.18 -13.16 16.58
CA GLU A 312 -16.29 -14.10 16.35
C GLU A 312 -17.66 -13.41 16.38
N GLU A 313 -17.82 -12.39 17.23
CA GLU A 313 -19.07 -11.62 17.33
C GLU A 313 -19.30 -10.78 16.08
N TYR A 314 -18.25 -10.12 15.59
CA TYR A 314 -18.28 -9.36 14.35
C TYR A 314 -18.50 -10.26 13.13
N ASP A 315 -17.81 -11.39 13.02
CA ASP A 315 -18.00 -12.35 11.93
C ASP A 315 -19.45 -12.90 11.93
N ALA A 316 -20.02 -13.19 13.10
CA ALA A 316 -21.42 -13.60 13.24
C ALA A 316 -22.40 -12.47 12.88
N TYR A 317 -22.07 -11.23 13.23
CA TYR A 317 -22.86 -10.05 12.89
C TYR A 317 -22.87 -9.80 11.38
N GLU A 318 -21.72 -9.76 10.71
CA GLU A 318 -21.59 -9.57 9.26
C GLU A 318 -22.33 -10.69 8.50
N LYS A 319 -22.19 -11.94 8.93
CA LYS A 319 -22.92 -13.07 8.34
C LYS A 319 -24.44 -12.94 8.47
N ARG A 320 -24.94 -12.36 9.56
CA ARG A 320 -26.38 -12.05 9.72
C ARG A 320 -26.82 -10.93 8.78
N GLN A 321 -25.99 -9.90 8.60
CA GLN A 321 -26.29 -8.81 7.67
C GLN A 321 -26.34 -9.30 6.22
N TRP A 322 -25.36 -10.07 5.77
CA TRP A 322 -25.36 -10.65 4.41
C TRP A 322 -26.56 -11.56 4.14
N ARG A 323 -27.00 -12.34 5.14
CA ARG A 323 -28.22 -13.15 5.01
C ARG A 323 -29.44 -12.26 4.81
N ARG A 324 -29.58 -11.20 5.61
CA ARG A 324 -30.69 -10.24 5.51
C ARG A 324 -30.67 -9.49 4.17
N GLU A 325 -29.52 -9.01 3.71
CA GLU A 325 -29.38 -8.35 2.41
C GLU A 325 -29.72 -9.30 1.25
N GLY A 326 -29.24 -10.54 1.31
CA GLY A 326 -29.54 -11.57 0.32
C GLY A 326 -31.01 -11.98 0.28
N GLU A 327 -31.73 -11.89 1.41
CA GLU A 327 -33.18 -12.06 1.47
C GLU A 327 -33.92 -10.87 0.83
N ILE A 328 -33.52 -9.64 1.17
CA ILE A 328 -34.10 -8.42 0.58
C ILE A 328 -33.95 -8.41 -0.95
N LEU A 329 -32.76 -8.73 -1.47
CA LEU A 329 -32.51 -8.77 -2.91
C LEU A 329 -33.34 -9.85 -3.62
N ARG A 330 -33.56 -11.01 -2.98
CA ARG A 330 -34.44 -12.06 -3.51
C ARG A 330 -35.89 -11.61 -3.54
N ASP A 331 -36.35 -10.94 -2.50
CA ASP A 331 -37.70 -10.39 -2.42
C ASP A 331 -37.93 -9.29 -3.46
N GLU A 332 -36.94 -8.41 -3.68
CA GLU A 332 -36.98 -7.39 -4.72
C GLU A 332 -37.00 -8.00 -6.13
N ALA A 333 -36.20 -9.04 -6.38
CA ALA A 333 -36.20 -9.78 -7.64
C ALA A 333 -37.55 -10.49 -7.89
N ALA A 334 -38.13 -11.10 -6.85
CA ALA A 334 -39.44 -11.73 -6.92
C ALA A 334 -40.56 -10.73 -7.21
N ARG A 335 -40.54 -9.54 -6.59
CA ARG A 335 -41.49 -8.44 -6.85
C ARG A 335 -41.35 -7.86 -8.26
N ARG A 336 -40.13 -7.74 -8.79
CA ARG A 336 -39.90 -7.30 -10.18
C ARG A 336 -40.44 -8.30 -11.20
N ASN A 337 -40.32 -9.60 -10.93
CA ASN A 337 -40.87 -10.65 -11.80
C ASN A 337 -42.41 -10.71 -11.77
N HIS A 338 -43.04 -10.35 -10.65
CA HIS A 338 -44.51 -10.30 -10.53
C HIS A 338 -45.14 -9.07 -11.20
N ASN A 339 -44.44 -7.93 -11.24
CA ASN A 339 -44.94 -6.69 -11.86
C ASN A 339 -44.59 -6.56 -13.35
N GLY A 340 -43.88 -7.53 -13.93
CA GLY A 340 -43.52 -7.59 -15.35
C GLY A 340 -44.34 -8.58 -16.18
N SER A 341 -45.40 -9.18 -15.60
CA SER A 341 -46.33 -10.10 -16.29
C SER A 341 -47.64 -9.42 -16.64
#